data_AF-A0A7K1GF68-F1
#
_entry.id   AF-A0A7K1GF68-F1
#
_cell.length_a   1.000
_cell.length_b   1.000
_cell.length_c   1.000
_cell.angle_alpha   90.00
_cell.angle_beta   90.00
_cell.angle_gamma   90.00
#
_symmetry.space_group_name_H-M   'P 1'
#
loop_
_entity.id
_entity.type
_entity.pdbx_description
1 polymer ?
#
loop_
_entity_poly.entity_id
_entity_poly.type
_entity_poly.pdbx_seq_one_letter_code
_entity_poly.pdbx_strand_id
1 'polypeptide(L)'
;MTNKSSTLYTVILVLSLFLFLIKGFQYAVLGSYIPLVLALVICMLFYLNRKKKKALNILIKIWALLIIIWSLLRLLIGTADRFGKELMENHLQENLGVTGSLISLLFLVVGFYLFNKKRRQQWLN
;
A
#
# COMPACT_ATOMS: atom_id res chain seq x y z
N MET A 1 -25.37 -2.99 -15.90
CA MET A 1 -24.74 -4.16 -15.25
C MET A 1 -23.35 -3.78 -14.78
N THR A 2 -23.16 -3.52 -13.49
CA THR A 2 -21.83 -3.30 -12.91
C THR A 2 -21.06 -4.62 -12.99
N ASN A 3 -19.99 -4.63 -13.79
CA ASN A 3 -19.13 -5.79 -13.96
C ASN A 3 -18.50 -6.13 -12.59
N LYS A 4 -18.81 -7.29 -11.99
CA LYS A 4 -18.33 -7.70 -10.65
C LYS A 4 -16.81 -7.51 -10.48
N SER A 5 -16.04 -7.71 -11.56
CA SER A 5 -14.58 -7.49 -11.59
C SER A 5 -14.18 -6.03 -11.31
N SER A 6 -14.97 -5.08 -11.84
CA SER A 6 -14.74 -3.64 -11.64
C SER A 6 -15.02 -3.22 -10.19
N THR A 7 -16.12 -3.71 -9.60
CA THR A 7 -16.46 -3.45 -8.20
C THR A 7 -15.38 -4.00 -7.26
N LEU A 8 -14.94 -5.25 -7.47
CA LEU A 8 -13.88 -5.86 -6.65
C LEU A 8 -12.57 -5.07 -6.74
N TYR A 9 -12.19 -4.60 -7.93
CA TYR A 9 -10.98 -3.79 -8.12
C TYR A 9 -11.06 -2.47 -7.34
N THR A 10 -12.19 -1.77 -7.40
CA THR A 10 -12.41 -0.54 -6.63
C THR A 10 -12.35 -0.81 -5.12
N VAL A 11 -13.00 -1.87 -4.65
CA VAL A 11 -12.98 -2.25 -3.22
C VAL A 11 -11.55 -2.51 -2.76
N ILE A 12 -10.77 -3.29 -3.51
CA ILE A 12 -9.36 -3.58 -3.17
C ILE A 12 -8.53 -2.30 -3.16
N LEU A 13 -8.69 -1.42 -4.15
CA LEU A 13 -7.96 -0.16 -4.22
C LEU A 13 -8.29 0.75 -3.02
N VAL A 14 -9.56 0.96 -2.72
CA VAL A 14 -10.02 1.80 -1.60
C VAL A 14 -9.56 1.21 -0.28
N LEU A 15 -9.73 -0.11 -0.08
CA LEU A 15 -9.29 -0.78 1.13
C LEU A 15 -7.78 -0.69 1.31
N SER A 16 -7.00 -0.82 0.23
CA SER A 16 -5.53 -0.67 0.29
C SER A 16 -5.11 0.74 0.71
N LEU A 17 -5.76 1.77 0.19
CA LEU A 17 -5.52 3.17 0.57
C LEU A 17 -5.89 3.42 2.02
N PHE A 18 -7.05 2.92 2.45
CA PHE A 18 -7.55 3.09 3.81
C PHE A 18 -6.63 2.42 4.84
N LEU A 19 -6.23 1.18 4.61
CA LEU A 19 -5.29 0.47 5.49
C LEU A 19 -3.93 1.16 5.55
N PHE A 20 -3.46 1.71 4.43
CA PHE A 20 -2.20 2.46 4.40
C PHE A 20 -2.32 3.80 5.15
N LEU A 21 -3.47 4.47 5.11
CA LEU A 21 -3.75 5.67 5.93
C LEU A 21 -3.75 5.34 7.43
N ILE A 22 -4.38 4.22 7.84
CA ILE A 22 -4.34 3.76 9.24
C ILE A 22 -2.89 3.54 9.68
N LYS A 23 -2.09 2.85 8.85
CA LYS A 23 -0.66 2.68 9.14
C LYS A 23 0.06 4.01 9.18
N GLY A 24 -0.19 4.92 8.24
CA GLY A 24 0.38 6.27 8.26
C GLY A 24 0.08 7.01 9.56
N PHE A 25 -1.16 6.91 10.05
CA PHE A 25 -1.54 7.48 11.33
C PHE A 25 -0.80 6.83 12.50
N GLN A 26 -0.67 5.50 12.53
CA GLN A 26 0.13 4.79 13.54
C GLN A 26 1.60 5.25 13.53
N TYR A 27 2.22 5.41 12.35
CA TYR A 27 3.58 5.94 12.25
C TYR A 27 3.69 7.41 12.68
N ALA A 28 2.68 8.23 12.39
CA ALA A 28 2.65 9.62 12.82
C ALA A 28 2.59 9.75 14.35
N VAL A 29 1.81 8.89 15.03
CA VAL A 29 1.79 8.80 16.50
C VAL A 29 3.17 8.42 17.05
N LEU A 30 3.94 7.61 16.33
CA LEU A 30 5.33 7.26 16.66
C LEU A 30 6.34 8.35 16.24
N GLY A 31 5.89 9.52 15.80
CA GLY A 31 6.74 10.65 15.40
C GLY A 31 7.21 10.64 13.94
N SER A 32 6.81 9.65 13.14
CA SER A 32 7.16 9.55 11.71
C SER A 32 5.97 9.89 10.81
N TYR A 33 5.94 11.11 10.29
CA TYR A 33 4.84 11.61 9.46
C TYR A 33 4.92 11.19 7.98
N ILE A 34 6.04 10.62 7.55
CA ILE A 34 6.32 10.33 6.13
C ILE A 34 5.23 9.44 5.49
N PRO A 35 4.83 8.29 6.08
CA PRO A 35 3.86 7.42 5.43
C PRO A 35 2.47 8.05 5.35
N LEU A 36 2.09 8.87 6.33
CA LEU A 36 0.82 9.60 6.35
C LEU A 36 0.77 10.66 5.24
N VAL A 37 1.80 11.50 5.13
CA VAL A 37 1.87 12.54 4.10
C VAL A 37 1.82 11.91 2.71
N LEU A 38 2.57 10.83 2.49
CA LEU A 38 2.58 10.10 1.21
C LEU A 38 1.18 9.56 0.86
N ALA A 39 0.47 8.98 1.83
CA ALA A 39 -0.90 8.49 1.64
C ALA A 39 -1.87 9.62 1.26
N LEU A 40 -1.80 10.76 1.96
CA LEU A 40 -2.65 11.92 1.70
C LEU A 40 -2.40 12.52 0.31
N VAL A 41 -1.14 12.65 -0.10
CA VAL A 41 -0.77 13.13 -1.44
C VAL A 41 -1.35 12.21 -2.52
N ILE A 42 -1.22 10.88 -2.35
CA ILE A 42 -1.79 9.91 -3.28
C ILE A 42 -3.32 10.07 -3.35
N CYS A 43 -4.01 10.13 -2.20
CA CYS A 43 -5.46 10.33 -2.14
C CYS A 43 -5.89 11.62 -2.84
N MET A 44 -5.17 12.73 -2.62
CA MET A 44 -5.42 14.01 -3.28
C MET A 44 -5.24 13.89 -4.80
N LEU A 45 -4.17 13.24 -5.27
CA LEU A 45 -3.93 13.01 -6.69
C LEU A 45 -5.04 12.16 -7.33
N PHE A 46 -5.53 11.13 -6.64
CA PHE A 46 -6.68 10.33 -7.09
C PHE A 46 -7.94 11.18 -7.20
N TYR A 47 -8.23 12.02 -6.20
CA TYR A 47 -9.39 12.90 -6.21
C TYR A 47 -9.35 13.91 -7.37
N LEU A 48 -8.21 14.59 -7.56
CA LEU A 48 -8.02 15.59 -8.61
C LEU A 48 -8.11 14.97 -10.02
N ASN A 49 -7.63 13.73 -10.18
CA ASN A 49 -7.57 13.07 -11.48
C ASN A 49 -8.73 12.10 -11.75
N ARG A 50 -9.77 12.07 -10.90
CA ARG A 50 -10.89 11.11 -10.99
C ARG A 50 -11.62 11.05 -12.33
N LYS A 51 -11.58 12.12 -13.13
CA LYS A 51 -12.20 12.18 -14.47
C LYS A 51 -11.26 11.77 -15.61
N LYS A 52 -9.94 11.66 -15.35
CA LYS A 52 -8.91 11.45 -16.38
C LYS A 52 -8.43 9.99 -16.37
N LYS A 53 -9.00 9.14 -17.23
CA LYS A 53 -8.67 7.70 -17.32
C LYS A 53 -7.16 7.41 -17.42
N LYS A 54 -6.44 8.16 -18.27
CA LYS A 54 -4.97 8.01 -18.43
C LYS A 54 -4.20 8.33 -17.14
N ALA A 55 -4.57 9.40 -16.46
CA ALA A 55 -3.92 9.81 -15.20
C ALA A 55 -4.22 8.81 -14.07
N LEU A 56 -5.46 8.36 -13.94
CA LEU A 56 -5.83 7.31 -12.98
C LEU A 56 -5.04 6.01 -13.21
N ASN A 57 -4.88 5.60 -14.47
CA ASN A 57 -4.09 4.42 -14.81
C ASN A 57 -2.63 4.53 -14.33
N ILE A 58 -2.04 5.72 -14.43
CA ILE A 58 -0.68 5.99 -13.96
C ILE A 58 -0.64 6.02 -12.43
N LEU A 59 -1.58 6.73 -11.78
CA LEU A 59 -1.66 6.80 -10.32
C LEU A 59 -1.83 5.43 -9.67
N ILE A 60 -2.65 4.56 -10.25
CA ILE A 60 -2.83 3.19 -9.77
C ILE A 60 -1.54 2.38 -9.91
N LYS A 61 -0.78 2.55 -11.00
CA LYS A 61 0.53 1.89 -11.16
C LYS A 61 1.52 2.37 -10.11
N ILE A 62 1.61 3.69 -9.93
CA ILE A 62 2.49 4.31 -8.94
C ILE A 62 2.12 3.81 -7.55
N TRP A 63 0.84 3.82 -7.20
CA TRP A 63 0.34 3.33 -5.92
C TRP A 63 0.65 1.84 -5.70
N ALA A 64 0.39 0.99 -6.69
CA ALA A 64 0.71 -0.43 -6.62
C ALA A 64 2.22 -0.66 -6.43
N LEU A 65 3.06 0.08 -7.15
CA LEU A 65 4.51 0.00 -7.03
C LEU A 65 5.00 0.48 -5.66
N LEU A 66 4.42 1.55 -5.11
CA LEU A 66 4.70 2.01 -3.75
C LEU A 66 4.36 0.95 -2.70
N ILE A 67 3.19 0.31 -2.81
CA ILE A 67 2.81 -0.78 -1.90
C ILE A 67 3.80 -1.95 -2.00
N ILE A 68 4.20 -2.33 -3.22
CA ILE A 68 5.17 -3.42 -3.44
C ILE A 68 6.52 -3.06 -2.79
N ILE A 69 7.07 -1.88 -3.11
CA ILE A 69 8.36 -1.44 -2.55
C ILE A 69 8.29 -1.37 -1.03
N TRP A 70 7.24 -0.77 -0.47
CA TRP A 70 7.05 -0.68 0.97
C TRP A 70 7.00 -2.06 1.64
N SER A 71 6.24 -3.00 1.05
CA SER A 71 6.12 -4.35 1.58
C SER A 71 7.44 -5.11 1.50
N LEU A 72 8.19 -4.97 0.41
CA LEU A 72 9.50 -5.57 0.25
C LEU A 72 10.53 -4.99 1.23
N LEU A 73 10.61 -3.66 1.36
CA LEU A 73 11.48 -3.02 2.34
C LEU A 73 11.16 -3.48 3.76
N ARG A 74 9.87 -3.56 4.12
CA ARG A 74 9.44 -4.00 5.44
C ARG A 74 9.79 -5.47 5.71
N LEU A 75 9.61 -6.35 4.72
CA LEU A 75 10.02 -7.75 4.83
C LEU A 75 11.55 -7.86 4.96
N LEU A 76 12.31 -7.10 4.18
CA LEU A 76 13.78 -7.09 4.25
C LEU A 76 14.27 -6.61 5.63
N ILE A 77 13.75 -5.49 6.13
CA ILE A 77 14.09 -4.96 7.46
C ILE A 77 13.69 -5.97 8.55
N GLY A 78 12.47 -6.52 8.48
CA GLY A 78 12.00 -7.52 9.45
C GLY A 78 12.79 -8.82 9.42
N THR A 79 13.33 -9.23 8.26
CA THR A 79 14.27 -10.36 8.20
C THR A 79 15.65 -9.99 8.73
N ALA A 80 16.17 -8.81 8.39
CA ALA A 80 17.48 -8.35 8.84
C ALA A 80 17.55 -8.22 10.36
N ASP A 81 16.49 -7.74 10.99
CA ASP A 81 16.36 -7.62 12.46
C ASP A 81 16.36 -8.98 13.17
N ARG A 82 16.00 -10.08 12.48
CA ARG A 82 16.10 -11.45 13.04
C ARG A 82 17.51 -12.03 12.97
N PHE A 83 18.37 -11.50 12.10
CA PHE A 83 19.72 -12.03 11.86
C PHE A 83 20.84 -11.12 12.40
N GLY A 84 20.57 -9.83 12.60
CA GLY A 84 21.49 -8.87 13.21
C GLY A 84 21.09 -8.56 14.65
N LYS A 85 22.06 -8.30 15.53
CA LYS A 85 21.86 -7.76 16.89
C LYS A 85 20.73 -6.72 16.89
N GLU A 86 19.86 -6.74 17.90
CA GLU A 86 18.73 -5.82 18.10
C GLU A 86 19.11 -4.37 17.72
N LEU A 87 18.82 -3.99 16.48
CA LEU A 87 19.12 -2.65 15.95
C LEU A 87 17.96 -1.69 16.19
N MET A 88 16.83 -2.19 16.71
CA MET A 88 15.57 -1.48 16.81
C MET A 88 15.02 -1.47 18.23
N GLU A 89 14.51 -0.31 18.64
CA GLU A 89 13.78 -0.13 19.90
C GLU A 89 12.51 -1.01 19.95
N ASN A 90 12.09 -1.45 21.14
CA ASN A 90 10.99 -2.41 21.38
C ASN A 90 9.69 -2.14 20.59
N HIS A 91 9.33 -0.87 20.37
CA HIS A 91 8.13 -0.43 19.63
C HIS A 91 8.19 -0.69 18.11
N LEU A 92 9.39 -0.86 17.56
CA LEU A 92 9.60 -1.24 16.16
C LEU A 92 9.57 -2.76 15.98
N GLN A 93 10.05 -3.52 16.98
CA GLN A 93 9.99 -4.98 16.98
C GLN A 93 8.54 -5.50 16.96
N GLU A 94 7.63 -4.91 17.75
CA GLU A 94 6.20 -5.31 17.72
C GLU A 94 5.54 -5.07 16.35
N ASN A 95 5.95 -4.03 15.64
CA ASN A 95 5.44 -3.72 14.31
C ASN A 95 6.08 -4.56 13.20
N LEU A 96 7.28 -5.09 13.40
CA LEU A 96 8.04 -5.87 12.41
C LEU A 96 8.06 -7.38 12.67
N GLY A 97 7.46 -7.83 13.78
CA GLY A 97 7.27 -9.22 14.10
C GLY A 97 6.40 -10.00 13.09
N VAL A 98 6.06 -11.24 13.43
CA VAL A 98 5.37 -12.19 12.53
C VAL A 98 4.08 -11.60 11.94
N THR A 99 3.27 -10.91 12.75
CA THR A 99 2.04 -10.24 12.31
C THR A 99 2.33 -9.13 11.29
N GLY A 100 3.41 -8.37 11.49
CA GLY A 100 3.86 -7.35 10.54
C GLY A 100 4.26 -7.95 9.19
N SER A 101 5.00 -9.08 9.21
CA SER A 101 5.39 -9.79 7.99
C SER A 101 4.19 -10.36 7.22
N LEU A 102 3.19 -10.92 7.92
CA LEU A 102 1.96 -11.42 7.29
C LEU A 102 1.17 -10.29 6.61
N ILE A 103 1.05 -9.14 7.29
CA ILE A 103 0.43 -7.95 6.71
C ILE A 103 1.21 -7.48 5.47
N SER A 104 2.54 -7.47 5.51
CA SER A 104 3.37 -7.12 4.35
C SER A 104 3.19 -8.08 3.18
N LEU A 105 3.05 -9.38 3.43
CA LEU A 105 2.73 -10.35 2.36
C LEU A 105 1.37 -10.08 1.72
N LEU A 106 0.34 -9.78 2.53
CA LEU A 106 -0.98 -9.41 2.02
C LEU A 106 -0.92 -8.14 1.15
N PHE A 107 -0.21 -7.10 1.62
CA PHE A 107 -0.01 -5.89 0.86
C PHE A 107 0.78 -6.14 -0.44
N LEU A 108 1.77 -7.03 -0.41
CA LEU A 108 2.51 -7.41 -1.61
C LEU A 108 1.59 -8.06 -2.65
N VAL A 109 0.74 -9.00 -2.24
CA VAL A 109 -0.27 -9.63 -3.12
C VAL A 109 -1.24 -8.60 -3.69
N VAL A 110 -1.74 -7.68 -2.84
CA VAL A 110 -2.61 -6.57 -3.27
C VAL A 110 -1.90 -5.66 -4.29
N GLY A 111 -0.64 -5.33 -4.04
CA GLY A 111 0.19 -4.54 -4.95
C GLY A 111 0.31 -5.18 -6.33
N PHE A 112 0.65 -6.48 -6.39
CA PHE A 112 0.70 -7.21 -7.65
C PHE A 112 -0.67 -7.30 -8.34
N TYR A 113 -1.74 -7.50 -7.56
CA TYR A 113 -3.11 -7.51 -8.08
C TYR A 113 -3.48 -6.18 -8.75
N LEU A 114 -3.19 -5.04 -8.10
CA LEU A 114 -3.46 -3.70 -8.62
C LEU A 114 -2.53 -3.35 -9.81
N PHE A 115 -1.29 -3.84 -9.79
CA PHE A 115 -0.32 -3.60 -10.86
C PHE A 115 -0.68 -4.33 -12.16
N ASN A 116 -1.46 -5.42 -12.09
CA ASN A 116 -1.84 -6.23 -13.24
C ASN A 116 -2.59 -5.42 -14.31
N LYS A 117 -1.98 -5.29 -15.50
CA LYS A 117 -2.48 -4.50 -16.63
C LYS A 117 -3.86 -4.96 -17.10
N LYS A 118 -4.12 -6.27 -17.17
CA LYS A 118 -5.39 -6.80 -17.66
C LYS A 118 -6.56 -6.37 -16.77
N ARG A 119 -6.41 -6.53 -15.44
CA ARG A 119 -7.44 -6.16 -14.45
C ARG A 119 -7.70 -4.65 -14.44
N ARG A 120 -6.64 -3.85 -14.54
CA ARG A 120 -6.75 -2.39 -14.57
C ARG A 120 -7.42 -1.86 -15.85
N GLN A 121 -7.13 -2.45 -17.01
CA GLN A 121 -7.80 -2.09 -18.26
C GLN A 121 -9.28 -2.47 -18.26
N GLN A 122 -9.64 -3.63 -17.70
CA GLN A 122 -11.04 -4.02 -17.49
C GLN A 122 -11.81 -3.05 -16.57
N TRP A 123 -11.12 -2.42 -15.62
CA TRP A 123 -11.73 -1.43 -14.72
C TRP A 123 -11.94 -0.06 -15.37
N LEU A 124 -11.03 0.35 -16.27
CA LEU A 124 -11.07 1.67 -16.92
C LEU A 124 -12.02 1.74 -18.14
N ASN A 125 -12.37 0.59 -18.72
CA ASN A 125 -13.25 0.48 -19.88
C ASN A 125 -14.71 0.38 -19.44
#